data_AF-A0A7W0KI99-F1
#
_entry.id   AF-A0A7W0KI99-F1
#
_cell.length_a   1.000
_cell.length_b   1.000
_cell.length_c   1.000
_cell.angle_alpha   90.00
_cell.angle_beta   90.00
_cell.angle_gamma   90.00
#
_symmetry.space_group_name_H-M   'P 1'
#
loop_
_entity.id
_entity.type
_entity.pdbx_description
1 polymer ?
#
loop_
_entity_poly.entity_id
_entity_poly.type
_entity_poly.pdbx_seq_one_letter_code
_entity_poly.pdbx_strand_id
1 'polypeptide(L)'
;MLPSARHRDAQVVVSAVTLAEVLRGMPRDAATYRVLTRVAELPVTSEIGRAAGALLGSTGLSGATVDAVVAATALRQPDPVLLVTSHPSDMAALTASRTDLAVAAV
;
A
#
# COMPACT_ATOMS: atom_id res chain seq x y z
N MET A 1 -3.96 -0.05 -12.98
CA MET A 1 -3.05 -0.37 -14.10
C MET A 1 -1.95 -1.31 -13.60
N LEU A 2 -2.00 -2.60 -13.97
CA LEU A 2 -0.92 -3.60 -13.78
C LEU A 2 0.23 -3.61 -14.82
N PRO A 3 0.28 -2.81 -15.92
CA PRO A 3 1.36 -2.91 -16.90
C PRO A 3 2.76 -2.63 -16.35
N SER A 4 2.91 -1.69 -15.40
CA SER A 4 4.22 -1.22 -14.93
C SER A 4 4.99 -2.27 -14.11
N ALA A 5 4.27 -3.20 -13.48
CA ALA A 5 4.87 -4.29 -12.69
C ALA A 5 5.38 -5.44 -13.56
N ARG A 6 4.85 -5.65 -14.78
CA ARG A 6 5.23 -6.79 -15.64
C ARG A 6 6.62 -6.66 -16.26
N HIS A 7 7.24 -5.49 -16.22
CA HIS A 7 8.51 -5.25 -16.91
C HIS A 7 9.76 -5.45 -16.04
N ARG A 8 9.56 -5.74 -14.75
CA ARG A 8 10.59 -6.08 -13.75
C ARG A 8 10.08 -7.35 -13.07
N ASP A 9 10.89 -8.34 -12.74
CA ASP A 9 10.46 -9.55 -11.99
C ASP A 9 10.06 -9.21 -10.53
N ALA A 10 9.20 -8.20 -10.35
CA ALA A 10 8.81 -7.62 -9.10
C ALA A 10 7.57 -8.34 -8.56
N GLN A 11 7.67 -8.80 -7.32
CA GLN A 11 6.52 -9.29 -6.58
C GLN A 11 5.57 -8.12 -6.28
N VAL A 12 4.32 -8.23 -6.75
CA VAL A 12 3.29 -7.25 -6.41
C VAL A 12 2.68 -7.63 -5.06
N VAL A 13 2.69 -6.67 -4.14
CA VAL A 13 2.19 -6.84 -2.77
C VAL A 13 1.06 -5.86 -2.52
N VAL A 14 0.02 -6.30 -1.81
CA VAL A 14 -1.11 -5.46 -1.38
C VAL A 14 -1.36 -5.67 0.11
N SER A 15 -1.59 -4.59 0.85
CA SER A 15 -2.03 -4.69 2.24
C SER A 15 -3.49 -5.11 2.30
N ALA A 16 -3.84 -6.05 3.17
CA ALA A 16 -5.22 -6.55 3.29
C ALA A 16 -6.25 -5.43 3.58
N VAL A 17 -5.83 -4.31 4.20
CA VAL A 17 -6.72 -3.16 4.42
C VAL A 17 -7.24 -2.55 3.11
N THR A 18 -6.45 -2.57 2.03
CA THR A 18 -6.83 -2.01 0.73
C THR A 18 -8.00 -2.76 0.11
N LEU A 19 -8.25 -4.02 0.51
CA LEU A 19 -9.43 -4.76 0.08
C LEU A 19 -10.72 -4.07 0.51
N ALA A 20 -10.75 -3.47 1.71
CA ALA A 20 -11.91 -2.73 2.21
C ALA A 20 -12.20 -1.48 1.36
N GLU A 21 -11.20 -0.92 0.67
CA GLU A 21 -11.38 0.23 -0.20
C GLU A 21 -11.99 -0.12 -1.54
N VAL A 22 -11.79 -1.35 -2.04
CA VAL A 22 -12.19 -1.73 -3.41
C VAL A 22 -13.34 -2.73 -3.47
N LEU A 23 -13.47 -3.61 -2.48
CA LEU A 23 -14.51 -4.64 -2.46
C LEU A 23 -15.82 -4.09 -1.90
N ARG A 24 -16.93 -4.49 -2.51
CA ARG A 24 -18.28 -4.03 -2.15
C ARG A 24 -19.26 -5.18 -1.94
N GLY A 25 -18.82 -6.43 -2.03
CA GLY A 25 -19.66 -7.62 -1.92
C GLY A 25 -20.56 -7.82 -3.14
N MET A 26 -20.19 -7.30 -4.30
CA MET A 26 -21.04 -7.26 -5.50
C MET A 26 -20.44 -8.10 -6.64
N PRO A 27 -21.25 -8.57 -7.61
CA PRO A 27 -20.72 -9.34 -8.76
C PRO A 27 -19.59 -8.65 -9.53
N ARG A 28 -19.57 -7.31 -9.53
CA ARG A 28 -18.49 -6.50 -10.13
C ARG A 28 -17.11 -6.74 -9.49
N ASP A 29 -17.05 -7.22 -8.26
CA ASP A 29 -15.81 -7.50 -7.53
C ASP A 29 -15.06 -8.71 -8.14
N ALA A 30 -15.72 -9.49 -9.01
CA ALA A 30 -15.09 -10.61 -9.70
C ALA A 30 -13.86 -10.21 -10.55
N ALA A 31 -13.81 -8.96 -11.03
CA ALA A 31 -12.62 -8.45 -11.70
C ALA A 31 -11.48 -8.22 -10.70
N THR A 32 -11.78 -7.64 -9.54
CA THR A 32 -10.84 -7.41 -8.44
C THR A 32 -10.30 -8.73 -7.90
N TYR A 33 -11.16 -9.69 -7.58
CA TYR A 33 -10.72 -11.03 -7.13
C TYR A 33 -9.80 -11.72 -8.13
N ARG A 34 -10.04 -11.58 -9.43
CA ARG A 34 -9.14 -12.10 -10.47
C ARG A 34 -7.75 -11.46 -10.41
N VAL A 35 -7.66 -10.16 -10.13
CA VAL A 35 -6.36 -9.48 -9.91
C VAL A 35 -5.69 -9.99 -8.64
N LEU A 36 -6.45 -10.17 -7.55
CA LEU A 36 -5.93 -10.62 -6.26
C LEU A 36 -5.26 -12.00 -6.33
N THR A 37 -5.70 -12.89 -7.24
CA THR A 37 -5.02 -14.18 -7.47
C THR A 37 -3.58 -14.07 -7.97
N ARG A 38 -3.12 -12.88 -8.37
CA ARG A 38 -1.80 -12.63 -8.98
C ARG A 38 -0.89 -11.75 -8.12
N VAL A 39 -1.32 -11.38 -6.93
CA VAL A 39 -0.56 -10.52 -6.00
C VAL A 39 -0.46 -11.20 -4.64
N ALA A 40 0.58 -10.86 -3.88
CA ALA A 40 0.71 -11.28 -2.50
C ALA A 40 -0.09 -10.33 -1.60
N GLU A 41 -1.09 -10.85 -0.91
CA GLU A 41 -1.82 -10.12 0.12
C GLU A 41 -1.09 -10.26 1.46
N LEU A 42 -0.84 -9.14 2.15
CA LEU A 42 -0.22 -9.13 3.48
C LEU A 42 -1.24 -8.73 4.55
N PRO A 43 -1.29 -9.46 5.69
CA PRO A 43 -2.21 -9.14 6.77
C PRO A 43 -1.82 -7.85 7.48
N VAL A 44 -2.81 -7.14 8.02
CA VAL A 44 -2.57 -6.04 8.95
C VAL A 44 -2.38 -6.60 10.36
N THR A 45 -1.16 -6.52 10.87
CA THR A 45 -0.82 -6.97 12.23
C THR A 45 -0.87 -5.81 13.22
N SER A 46 -0.89 -6.12 14.52
CA SER A 46 -0.79 -5.09 15.57
C SER A 46 0.51 -4.27 15.47
N GLU A 47 1.59 -4.88 14.98
CA GLU A 47 2.86 -4.19 14.74
C GLU A 47 2.72 -3.14 13.63
N ILE A 48 2.09 -3.51 12.50
CA ILE A 48 1.77 -2.58 11.42
C ILE A 48 0.85 -1.45 11.92
N GLY A 49 -0.16 -1.78 12.72
CA GLY A 49 -1.08 -0.79 13.29
C GLY A 49 -0.37 0.24 14.18
N ARG A 50 0.57 -0.19 15.05
CA ARG A 50 1.36 0.73 15.87
C ARG A 50 2.28 1.60 15.03
N ALA A 51 2.94 1.02 14.02
CA ALA A 51 3.80 1.77 13.10
C ALA A 51 2.99 2.83 12.34
N ALA A 52 1.82 2.48 11.81
CA ALA A 52 0.92 3.42 11.15
C ALA A 52 0.50 4.58 12.08
N GLY A 53 0.15 4.28 13.34
CA GLY A 53 -0.16 5.31 14.33
C GLY A 53 1.01 6.26 14.60
N ALA A 54 2.24 5.74 14.66
CA ALA A 54 3.44 6.56 14.81
C ALA A 54 3.66 7.48 13.59
N LEU A 55 3.47 6.97 12.36
CA LEU A 55 3.57 7.75 11.13
C LEU A 55 2.55 8.90 11.09
N LEU A 56 1.29 8.64 11.50
CA LEU A 56 0.27 9.67 11.60
C LEU A 56 0.64 10.74 12.63
N GLY A 57 1.13 10.30 13.80
CA GLY A 57 1.60 11.21 14.86
C GLY A 57 2.75 12.11 14.42
N SER A 58 3.70 11.58 13.63
CA SER A 58 4.85 12.36 13.15
C SER A 58 4.53 13.30 11.99
N THR A 59 3.55 12.94 11.14
CA THR A 59 3.20 13.73 9.95
C THR A 59 2.09 14.74 10.21
N GLY A 60 1.25 14.51 11.22
CA GLY A 60 0.05 15.31 11.47
C GLY A 60 -1.07 15.11 10.44
N LEU A 61 -0.94 14.14 9.54
CA LEU A 61 -1.97 13.84 8.54
C LEU A 61 -3.23 13.31 9.24
N SER A 62 -4.38 13.89 8.88
CA SER A 62 -5.69 13.46 9.36
C SER A 62 -6.44 12.68 8.29
N GLY A 63 -7.21 11.66 8.66
CA GLY A 63 -7.98 10.85 7.71
C GLY A 63 -7.16 9.85 6.88
N ALA A 64 -5.84 9.80 7.05
CA ALA A 64 -4.92 8.97 6.28
C ALA A 64 -4.67 7.58 6.92
N THR A 65 -5.62 7.03 7.68
CA THR A 65 -5.39 5.79 8.44
C THR A 65 -5.03 4.61 7.54
N VAL A 66 -5.75 4.44 6.42
CA VAL A 66 -5.48 3.36 5.47
C VAL A 66 -4.12 3.59 4.79
N ASP A 67 -3.85 4.82 4.34
CA ASP A 67 -2.57 5.18 3.74
C ASP A 67 -1.39 4.94 4.69
N ALA A 68 -1.54 5.25 5.98
CA ALA A 68 -0.51 5.00 6.98
C ALA A 68 -0.26 3.50 7.22
N VAL A 69 -1.31 2.66 7.15
CA VAL A 69 -1.17 1.19 7.20
C VAL A 69 -0.46 0.66 5.95
N VAL A 70 -0.78 1.19 4.77
CA VAL A 70 -0.09 0.85 3.52
C VAL A 70 1.38 1.28 3.57
N ALA A 71 1.66 2.50 4.02
CA ALA A 71 3.02 3.01 4.22
C ALA A 71 3.83 2.12 5.18
N ALA A 72 3.26 1.80 6.35
CA ALA A 72 3.90 0.92 7.33
C ALA A 72 4.15 -0.50 6.77
N THR A 73 3.25 -1.01 5.91
CA THR A 73 3.44 -2.29 5.22
C THR A 73 4.59 -2.21 4.22
N ALA A 74 4.66 -1.12 3.44
CA ALA A 74 5.67 -0.89 2.41
C ALA A 74 7.07 -0.67 2.99
N LEU A 75 7.18 0.08 4.10
CA LEU A 75 8.43 0.32 4.83
C LEU A 75 9.07 -0.97 5.38
N ARG A 76 8.33 -2.07 5.44
CA ARG A 76 8.82 -3.40 5.88
C ARG A 76 9.15 -4.35 4.75
N GLN A 77 8.89 -3.98 3.50
CA GLN A 77 9.25 -4.81 2.34
C GLN A 77 10.76 -4.76 2.09
N PRO A 78 11.38 -5.83 1.58
CA PRO A 78 12.78 -5.81 1.18
C PRO A 78 13.00 -4.85 0.00
N ASP A 79 14.19 -4.25 -0.07
CA ASP A 79 14.56 -3.34 -1.15
C ASP A 79 14.77 -4.04 -2.49
N PRO A 80 14.49 -3.35 -3.61
CA PRO A 80 13.90 -2.01 -3.73
C PRO A 80 12.36 -2.01 -3.71
N VAL A 81 11.73 -0.92 -3.22
CA VAL A 81 10.26 -0.79 -3.13
C VAL A 81 9.73 0.34 -4.04
N LEU A 82 8.69 0.02 -4.83
CA LEU A 82 7.88 1.01 -5.56
C LEU A 82 6.45 0.99 -5.02
N LEU A 83 6.02 2.09 -4.40
CA LEU A 83 4.66 2.28 -3.91
C LEU A 83 3.85 3.08 -4.92
N VAL A 84 2.77 2.49 -5.42
CA VAL A 84 1.87 3.12 -6.40
C VAL A 84 0.57 3.56 -5.72
N THR A 85 0.20 4.83 -5.81
CA THR A 85 -0.96 5.42 -5.12
C THR A 85 -1.61 6.55 -5.91
N SER A 86 -2.88 6.86 -5.66
CA SER A 86 -3.53 8.07 -6.19
C SER A 86 -3.17 9.34 -5.42
N HIS A 87 -2.61 9.22 -4.22
CA HIS A 87 -2.23 10.35 -3.35
C HIS A 87 -0.72 10.35 -3.07
N PRO A 88 0.13 10.58 -4.10
CA PRO A 88 1.58 10.44 -3.96
C PRO A 88 2.19 11.40 -2.94
N SER A 89 1.61 12.59 -2.73
CA SER A 89 2.10 13.56 -1.75
C SER A 89 1.97 13.07 -0.31
N ASP A 90 0.80 12.52 0.05
CA ASP A 90 0.53 11.99 1.39
C ASP A 90 1.45 10.79 1.66
N MET A 91 1.59 9.92 0.65
CA MET A 91 2.44 8.75 0.79
C MET A 91 3.92 9.10 0.89
N ALA A 92 4.40 10.09 0.13
CA ALA A 92 5.76 10.59 0.25
C ALA A 92 6.04 11.14 1.66
N ALA A 93 5.08 11.83 2.27
CA ALA A 93 5.20 12.29 3.66
C ALA A 93 5.27 11.12 4.65
N LEU A 94 4.43 10.09 4.47
CA LEU A 94 4.39 8.92 5.35
C LEU A 94 5.62 8.02 5.23
N THR A 95 6.28 7.96 4.06
CA THR A 95 7.44 7.09 3.83
C THR A 95 8.78 7.85 3.82
N ALA A 96 8.80 9.13 4.23
CA ALA A 96 9.97 10.00 4.13
C ALA A 96 11.23 9.48 4.86
N SER A 97 11.07 8.56 5.81
CA SER A 97 12.19 7.93 6.54
C SER A 97 13.00 6.93 5.71
N ARG A 98 12.51 6.51 4.54
CA ARG A 98 13.13 5.49 3.69
C ARG A 98 13.45 6.05 2.31
N THR A 99 14.72 6.25 2.01
CA THR A 99 15.17 6.93 0.78
C THR A 99 15.22 6.04 -0.46
N ASP A 100 15.20 4.71 -0.30
CA ASP A 100 15.19 3.72 -1.37
C ASP A 100 13.77 3.23 -1.76
N LEU A 101 12.74 3.78 -1.12
CA LEU A 101 11.34 3.59 -1.49
C LEU A 101 10.91 4.71 -2.44
N ALA A 102 10.54 4.34 -3.66
CA ALA A 102 9.98 5.27 -4.64
C ALA A 102 8.44 5.31 -4.54
N VAL A 103 7.86 6.49 -4.69
CA VAL A 103 6.40 6.70 -4.76
C VAL A 103 6.01 7.11 -6.17
N ALA A 104 5.00 6.46 -6.75
CA ALA A 104 4.48 6.76 -8.08
C ALA A 104 2.96 6.94 -8.07
N ALA A 105 2.45 7.80 -8.97
CA ALA A 105 1.02 7.99 -9.18
C ALA A 105 0.42 6.87 -10.06
N VAL A 106 -0.86 6.51 -9.80
CA VAL A 106 -1.67 5.64 -10.69
C VAL A 106 -2.28 6.38 -11.87
#